data_AF-A0A973XNF3-F1
#
_entry.id   AF-A0A973XNF3-F1
#
_cell.length_a   1.000
_cell.length_b   1.000
_cell.length_c   1.000
_cell.angle_alpha   90.00
_cell.angle_beta   90.00
_cell.angle_gamma   90.00
#
_symmetry.space_group_name_H-M   'P 1'
#
loop_
_entity.id
_entity.type
_entity.pdbx_description
1 polymer ?
#
loop_
_entity_poly.entity_id
_entity_poly.type
_entity_poly.pdbx_seq_one_letter_code
_entity_poly.pdbx_strand_id
1 'polypeptide(L)'
;MTEADSGAGRGTALWDDLVAQYAWADADEPEAYTFSVISGKTEDDVIRAFGGDPAASRMMTFAEAVDEQVGHPYPDYELLRVATVGKHVIAIEWGYHGSIPEIARRASVDGGEFFSVHRNINARYQVMHAVDGRVDGMFDPFGLEDATWRDRQLEVPAWAEDVAFRMETLCAESFALMERMMGVPVDPAWMDASLRTTLLASPDTLFSDPKAAWSP
;
A
#
# COMPACT_ATOMS: atom_id res chain seq x y z
N MET A 1 27.65 18.80 -32.92
CA MET A 1 27.88 17.42 -32.44
C MET A 1 27.52 17.46 -30.97
N THR A 2 26.40 16.84 -30.65
CA THR A 2 25.54 17.12 -29.51
C THR A 2 25.95 16.24 -28.32
N GLU A 3 26.32 16.83 -27.19
CA GLU A 3 26.38 16.14 -25.89
C GLU A 3 25.03 16.34 -25.19
N ALA A 4 24.17 15.33 -25.29
CA ALA A 4 22.94 15.22 -24.53
C ALA A 4 22.63 13.72 -24.36
N ASP A 5 23.36 13.02 -23.48
CA ASP A 5 23.02 11.62 -23.16
C ASP A 5 23.51 11.10 -21.79
N SER A 6 24.01 11.95 -20.89
CA SER A 6 24.55 11.49 -19.60
C SER A 6 23.54 11.49 -18.44
N GLY A 7 22.31 12.00 -18.66
CA GLY A 7 21.27 12.14 -17.63
C GLY A 7 20.34 10.93 -17.51
N ALA A 8 19.94 10.35 -18.64
CA ALA A 8 18.95 9.26 -18.69
C ALA A 8 19.48 7.99 -18.02
N GLY A 9 20.72 7.59 -18.30
CA GLY A 9 21.32 6.38 -17.72
C GLY A 9 21.53 6.43 -16.19
N ARG A 10 21.65 7.62 -15.60
CA ARG A 10 21.79 7.78 -14.14
C ARG A 10 20.44 7.66 -13.42
N GLY A 11 19.35 8.12 -14.03
CA GLY A 11 18.00 7.98 -13.48
C GLY A 11 17.55 6.52 -13.45
N THR A 12 17.79 5.79 -14.55
CA THR A 12 17.47 4.35 -14.64
C THR A 12 18.26 3.51 -13.64
N ALA A 13 19.58 3.75 -13.50
CA ALA A 13 20.40 3.01 -12.54
C ALA A 13 19.94 3.21 -11.08
N LEU A 14 19.55 4.44 -10.71
CA LEU A 14 19.03 4.72 -9.36
C LEU A 14 17.67 4.05 -9.11
N TRP A 15 16.81 3.96 -10.14
CA TRP A 15 15.55 3.24 -10.05
C TRP A 15 15.76 1.74 -9.89
N ASP A 16 16.61 1.13 -10.72
CA ASP A 16 16.90 -0.30 -10.63
C ASP A 16 17.53 -0.68 -9.28
N ASP A 17 18.43 0.16 -8.74
CA ASP A 17 18.99 0.00 -7.40
C ASP A 17 17.92 0.10 -6.31
N LEU A 18 16.91 0.95 -6.48
CA LEU A 18 15.78 1.08 -5.55
C LEU A 18 14.85 -0.14 -5.62
N VAL A 19 14.49 -0.59 -6.82
CA VAL A 19 13.70 -1.81 -7.04
C VAL A 19 14.41 -3.03 -6.44
N ALA A 20 15.73 -3.14 -6.62
CA ALA A 20 16.51 -4.26 -6.07
C ALA A 20 16.46 -4.33 -4.53
N GLN A 21 16.30 -3.20 -3.82
CA GLN A 21 16.12 -3.19 -2.36
C GLN A 21 14.80 -3.84 -1.94
N TYR A 22 13.80 -3.79 -2.81
CA TYR A 22 12.46 -4.31 -2.58
C TYR A 22 12.22 -5.70 -3.18
N ALA A 23 13.26 -6.39 -3.64
CA ALA A 23 13.14 -7.74 -4.22
C ALA A 23 12.47 -8.77 -3.27
N TRP A 24 12.49 -8.51 -1.96
CA TRP A 24 11.77 -9.32 -0.98
C TRP A 24 10.25 -9.30 -1.18
N ALA A 25 9.70 -8.21 -1.74
CA ALA A 25 8.26 -8.03 -1.90
C ALA A 25 7.66 -8.93 -2.99
N ASP A 26 8.49 -9.45 -3.90
CA ASP A 26 8.10 -10.41 -4.95
C ASP A 26 8.40 -11.86 -4.57
N ALA A 27 8.89 -12.12 -3.35
CA ALA A 27 9.00 -13.48 -2.83
C ALA A 27 7.62 -14.13 -2.68
N ASP A 28 7.59 -15.47 -2.62
CA ASP A 28 6.33 -16.24 -2.47
C ASP A 28 5.56 -15.86 -1.19
N GLU A 29 6.28 -15.54 -0.11
CA GLU A 29 5.71 -15.18 1.19
C GLU A 29 6.03 -13.72 1.57
N PRO A 30 5.09 -13.00 2.20
CA PRO A 30 3.69 -13.37 2.52
C PRO A 30 2.75 -13.38 1.29
N GLU A 31 1.94 -14.41 1.09
CA GLU A 31 1.10 -14.54 -0.13
C GLU A 31 0.05 -13.42 -0.33
N ALA A 32 -0.29 -12.68 0.74
CA ALA A 32 -1.16 -11.51 0.68
C ALA A 32 -0.75 -10.44 1.69
N TYR A 33 -0.94 -9.18 1.33
CA TYR A 33 -0.80 -8.05 2.23
C TYR A 33 -1.37 -6.77 1.61
N THR A 34 -1.63 -5.81 2.48
CA THR A 34 -1.66 -4.40 2.10
C THR A 34 -0.72 -3.62 3.00
N PHE A 35 0.19 -2.87 2.38
CA PHE A 35 1.03 -1.89 3.05
C PHE A 35 0.52 -0.50 2.71
N SER A 36 0.39 0.36 3.72
CA SER A 36 0.08 1.77 3.53
C SER A 36 1.09 2.64 4.27
N VAL A 37 1.52 3.72 3.66
CA VAL A 37 2.31 4.78 4.28
C VAL A 37 1.44 6.03 4.33
N ILE A 38 1.32 6.61 5.53
CA ILE A 38 0.45 7.75 5.79
C ILE A 38 1.28 8.87 6.40
N SER A 39 1.17 10.08 5.84
CA SER A 39 1.82 11.29 6.37
C SER A 39 0.80 12.23 7.01
N GLY A 40 1.23 13.01 8.01
CA GLY A 40 0.37 14.01 8.67
C GLY A 40 -0.65 13.44 9.67
N LYS A 41 -0.56 12.16 10.02
CA LYS A 41 -1.47 11.47 10.95
C LYS A 41 -0.72 10.78 12.09
N THR A 42 -1.39 10.59 13.22
CA THR A 42 -0.93 9.71 14.30
C THR A 42 -1.41 8.27 14.08
N GLU A 43 -0.81 7.30 14.78
CA GLU A 43 -1.31 5.91 14.77
C GLU A 43 -2.79 5.81 15.15
N ASP A 44 -3.21 6.62 16.12
CA ASP A 44 -4.57 6.72 16.59
C ASP A 44 -5.54 7.22 15.50
N ASP A 45 -5.11 8.19 14.70
CA ASP A 45 -5.89 8.69 13.57
C ASP A 45 -5.99 7.66 12.45
N VAL A 46 -4.88 6.96 12.15
CA VAL A 46 -4.84 5.90 11.13
C VAL A 46 -5.73 4.73 11.54
N ILE A 47 -5.63 4.25 12.78
CA ILE A 47 -6.50 3.20 13.30
C ILE A 47 -7.99 3.59 13.14
N ARG A 48 -8.36 4.82 13.52
CA ARG A 48 -9.74 5.29 13.36
C ARG A 48 -10.15 5.41 11.90
N ALA A 49 -9.25 5.85 11.01
CA ALA A 49 -9.52 5.94 9.58
C ALA A 49 -9.83 4.55 8.99
N PHE A 50 -9.10 3.52 9.39
CA PHE A 50 -9.33 2.12 9.01
C PHE A 50 -10.55 1.48 9.69
N GLY A 51 -11.16 2.14 10.68
CA GLY A 51 -12.34 1.65 11.39
C GLY A 51 -12.04 0.79 12.62
N GLY A 52 -10.82 0.84 13.14
CA GLY A 52 -10.45 0.23 14.42
C GLY A 52 -10.64 1.17 15.62
N ASP A 53 -10.50 0.62 16.82
CA ASP A 53 -10.49 1.35 18.09
C ASP A 53 -9.06 1.38 18.68
N PRO A 54 -8.40 2.56 18.75
CA PRO A 54 -7.05 2.66 19.28
C PRO A 54 -6.93 2.21 20.75
N ALA A 55 -8.01 2.29 21.53
CA ALA A 55 -8.02 1.86 22.92
C ALA A 55 -8.09 0.32 23.08
N ALA A 56 -8.52 -0.39 22.03
CA ALA A 56 -8.59 -1.85 21.99
C ALA A 56 -7.30 -2.50 21.44
N SER A 57 -6.27 -1.71 21.14
CA SER A 57 -5.05 -2.22 20.52
C SER A 57 -4.18 -3.06 21.46
N ARG A 58 -3.43 -4.01 20.88
CA ARG A 58 -2.41 -4.81 21.57
C ARG A 58 -1.22 -5.07 20.65
N MET A 59 -0.10 -5.52 21.21
CA MET A 59 1.11 -5.78 20.41
C MET A 59 1.04 -7.16 19.75
N MET A 60 1.26 -7.25 18.44
CA MET A 60 1.34 -8.52 17.68
C MET A 60 2.33 -8.43 16.51
N THR A 61 3.03 -9.53 16.25
CA THR A 61 3.76 -9.78 15.01
C THR A 61 2.79 -10.02 13.84
N PHE A 62 3.27 -10.01 12.59
CA PHE A 62 2.40 -10.30 11.44
C PHE A 62 1.89 -11.74 11.48
N ALA A 63 2.77 -12.70 11.79
CA ALA A 63 2.40 -14.11 11.90
C ALA A 63 1.33 -14.34 12.98
N GLU A 64 1.46 -13.73 14.17
CA GLU A 64 0.43 -13.81 15.21
C GLU A 64 -0.92 -13.24 14.75
N ALA A 65 -0.91 -12.15 13.96
CA ALA A 65 -2.13 -11.56 13.43
C ALA A 65 -2.81 -12.47 12.39
N VAL A 66 -2.02 -13.07 11.48
CA VAL A 66 -2.51 -14.03 10.50
C VAL A 66 -3.08 -15.28 11.20
N ASP A 67 -2.35 -15.85 12.15
CA ASP A 67 -2.79 -17.03 12.92
C ASP A 67 -4.10 -16.75 13.66
N GLU A 68 -4.24 -15.57 14.25
CA GLU A 68 -5.46 -15.17 14.91
C GLU A 68 -6.62 -15.05 13.92
N GLN A 69 -6.42 -14.36 12.81
CA GLN A 69 -7.43 -14.19 11.77
C GLN A 69 -7.90 -15.53 11.19
N VAL A 70 -6.97 -16.46 10.92
CA VAL A 70 -7.30 -17.84 10.49
C VAL A 70 -8.06 -18.62 11.57
N GLY A 71 -7.77 -18.36 12.85
CA GLY A 71 -8.47 -18.96 13.98
C GLY A 71 -9.92 -18.46 14.16
N HIS A 72 -10.30 -17.37 13.48
CA HIS A 72 -11.64 -16.82 13.54
C HIS A 72 -12.51 -17.33 12.37
N PRO A 73 -13.70 -17.92 12.64
CA PRO A 73 -14.53 -18.55 11.62
C PRO A 73 -15.31 -17.55 10.73
N TYR A 74 -15.17 -16.24 10.98
CA TYR A 74 -15.92 -15.20 10.27
C TYR A 74 -15.03 -14.49 9.25
N PRO A 75 -15.51 -14.29 8.01
CA PRO A 75 -14.73 -13.70 6.93
C PRO A 75 -14.38 -12.22 7.15
N ASP A 76 -14.97 -11.58 8.15
CA ASP A 76 -14.84 -10.14 8.39
C ASP A 76 -13.91 -9.79 9.58
N TYR A 77 -13.14 -10.78 10.07
CA TYR A 77 -12.18 -10.56 11.15
C TYR A 77 -10.84 -10.08 10.58
N GLU A 78 -10.67 -8.77 10.43
CA GLU A 78 -9.48 -8.17 9.82
C GLU A 78 -8.67 -7.38 10.86
N LEU A 79 -7.36 -7.60 10.89
CA LEU A 79 -6.45 -6.93 11.83
C LEU A 79 -5.58 -5.90 11.10
N LEU A 80 -5.46 -4.72 11.70
CA LEU A 80 -4.53 -3.67 11.29
C LEU A 80 -3.37 -3.57 12.27
N ARG A 81 -2.15 -3.59 11.75
CA ARG A 81 -0.91 -3.33 12.49
C ARG A 81 -0.38 -1.95 12.10
N VAL A 82 0.02 -1.13 13.07
CA VAL A 82 0.57 0.20 12.82
C VAL A 82 1.90 0.44 13.52
N ALA A 83 2.74 1.28 12.91
CA ALA A 83 4.00 1.75 13.47
C ALA A 83 4.31 3.19 13.03
N THR A 84 4.84 4.01 13.94
CA THR A 84 5.34 5.34 13.61
C THR A 84 6.80 5.30 13.17
N VAL A 85 7.11 5.86 12.00
CA VAL A 85 8.46 5.98 11.43
C VAL A 85 8.71 7.42 11.01
N GLY A 86 9.46 8.16 11.84
CA GLY A 86 9.68 9.59 11.63
C GLY A 86 8.38 10.38 11.68
N LYS A 87 8.00 10.99 10.55
CA LYS A 87 6.75 11.76 10.39
C LYS A 87 5.59 10.95 9.78
N HIS A 88 5.80 9.65 9.55
CA HIS A 88 4.86 8.78 8.87
C HIS A 88 4.34 7.70 9.80
N VAL A 89 3.15 7.21 9.50
CA VAL A 89 2.58 6.00 10.08
C VAL A 89 2.54 4.95 8.97
N ILE A 90 3.06 3.78 9.28
CA ILE A 90 2.97 2.59 8.44
C ILE A 90 1.78 1.78 8.94
N ALA A 91 0.93 1.33 8.03
CA ALA A 91 -0.17 0.43 8.31
C ALA A 91 -0.02 -0.85 7.49
N ILE A 92 -0.13 -2.00 8.14
CA ILE A 92 0.11 -3.31 7.55
C ILE A 92 -1.04 -4.24 7.93
N GLU A 93 -1.61 -4.89 6.94
CA GLU A 93 -2.70 -5.86 7.09
C GLU A 93 -2.48 -7.06 6.17
N TRP A 94 -3.04 -8.21 6.54
CA TRP A 94 -3.20 -9.34 5.61
C TRP A 94 -4.44 -9.16 4.71
N GLY A 95 -5.38 -8.30 5.14
CA GLY A 95 -6.58 -7.90 4.43
C GLY A 95 -6.37 -6.84 3.35
N TYR A 96 -7.44 -6.09 3.06
CA TYR A 96 -7.54 -5.19 1.91
C TYR A 96 -8.10 -3.79 2.20
N HIS A 97 -8.32 -3.40 3.46
CA HIS A 97 -8.89 -2.08 3.79
C HIS A 97 -8.07 -0.92 3.19
N GLY A 98 -6.74 -1.02 3.17
CA GLY A 98 -5.85 -0.03 2.55
C GLY A 98 -5.99 0.04 1.02
N SER A 99 -6.72 -0.88 0.40
CA SER A 99 -7.09 -0.84 -1.03
C SER A 99 -8.43 -0.15 -1.28
N ILE A 100 -9.11 0.31 -0.23
CA ILE A 100 -10.43 0.96 -0.35
C ILE A 100 -10.22 2.48 -0.47
N PRO A 101 -10.65 3.13 -1.58
CA PRO A 101 -10.54 4.57 -1.77
C PRO A 101 -11.04 5.42 -0.61
N GLU A 102 -12.16 5.04 0.02
CA GLU A 102 -12.67 5.77 1.18
C GLU A 102 -11.73 5.73 2.40
N ILE A 103 -10.97 4.64 2.60
CA ILE A 103 -9.93 4.60 3.64
C ILE A 103 -8.82 5.58 3.30
N ALA A 104 -8.36 5.60 2.05
CA ALA A 104 -7.33 6.54 1.59
C ALA A 104 -7.78 7.99 1.77
N ARG A 105 -9.03 8.32 1.44
CA ARG A 105 -9.61 9.65 1.69
C ARG A 105 -9.58 9.99 3.17
N ARG A 106 -10.14 9.13 4.03
CA ARG A 106 -10.18 9.36 5.49
C ARG A 106 -8.79 9.46 6.12
N ALA A 107 -7.82 8.70 5.64
CA ALA A 107 -6.45 8.72 6.14
C ALA A 107 -5.64 9.93 5.64
N SER A 108 -6.03 10.54 4.50
CA SER A 108 -5.32 11.67 3.90
C SER A 108 -5.99 13.04 4.13
N VAL A 109 -7.18 13.14 4.74
CA VAL A 109 -7.82 14.45 5.03
C VAL A 109 -6.93 15.38 5.85
N ASP A 110 -7.27 16.67 5.89
CA ASP A 110 -6.59 17.71 6.69
C ASP A 110 -5.11 17.90 6.30
N GLY A 111 -4.83 17.86 5.00
CA GLY A 111 -3.48 18.01 4.45
C GLY A 111 -2.57 16.79 4.62
N GLY A 112 -3.15 15.61 4.90
CA GLY A 112 -2.43 14.35 4.93
C GLY A 112 -2.17 13.76 3.53
N GLU A 113 -1.38 12.69 3.51
CA GLU A 113 -1.04 11.96 2.30
C GLU A 113 -1.06 10.46 2.61
N PHE A 114 -1.52 9.67 1.65
CA PHE A 114 -1.70 8.23 1.77
C PHE A 114 -1.20 7.56 0.50
N PHE A 115 -0.39 6.52 0.66
CA PHE A 115 0.02 5.65 -0.44
C PHE A 115 -0.11 4.19 0.00
N SER A 116 -0.73 3.34 -0.81
CA SER A 116 -0.83 1.90 -0.51
C SER A 116 -0.41 1.01 -1.67
N VAL A 117 0.08 -0.17 -1.29
CA VAL A 117 0.41 -1.30 -2.18
C VAL A 117 -0.29 -2.53 -1.63
N HIS A 118 -1.11 -3.14 -2.48
CA HIS A 118 -1.85 -4.36 -2.18
C HIS A 118 -1.44 -5.48 -3.11
N ARG A 119 -1.32 -6.69 -2.55
CA ARG A 119 -1.35 -7.94 -3.31
C ARG A 119 -2.16 -9.01 -2.58
N ASN A 120 -2.68 -9.98 -3.33
CA ASN A 120 -3.27 -11.17 -2.74
C ASN A 120 -2.99 -12.45 -3.54
N ILE A 121 -3.39 -13.59 -2.95
CA ILE A 121 -3.25 -14.95 -3.49
C ILE A 121 -3.86 -15.15 -4.88
N ASN A 122 -4.78 -14.27 -5.31
CA ASN A 122 -5.44 -14.34 -6.62
C ASN A 122 -4.74 -13.48 -7.68
N ALA A 123 -3.49 -13.07 -7.43
CA ALA A 123 -2.72 -12.17 -8.28
C ALA A 123 -3.46 -10.86 -8.59
N ARG A 124 -4.20 -10.34 -7.60
CA ARG A 124 -4.74 -8.97 -7.67
C ARG A 124 -3.75 -8.03 -7.04
N TYR A 125 -3.40 -6.99 -7.77
CA TYR A 125 -2.51 -5.94 -7.31
C TYR A 125 -3.24 -4.60 -7.33
N GLN A 126 -2.88 -3.71 -6.42
CA GLN A 126 -3.34 -2.34 -6.47
C GLN A 126 -2.27 -1.41 -5.90
N VAL A 127 -2.06 -0.29 -6.59
CA VAL A 127 -1.33 0.87 -6.08
C VAL A 127 -2.30 2.02 -6.01
N MET A 128 -2.34 2.74 -4.89
CA MET A 128 -3.24 3.87 -4.71
C MET A 128 -2.53 5.03 -3.99
N HIS A 129 -2.84 6.25 -4.42
CA HIS A 129 -2.35 7.47 -3.81
C HIS A 129 -3.49 8.46 -3.57
N ALA A 130 -3.44 9.13 -2.42
CA ALA A 130 -4.40 10.15 -2.04
C ALA A 130 -3.74 11.29 -1.26
N VAL A 131 -4.18 12.52 -1.53
CA VAL A 131 -3.72 13.74 -0.87
C VAL A 131 -4.93 14.56 -0.45
N ASP A 132 -4.92 15.04 0.80
CA ASP A 132 -5.95 15.92 1.35
C ASP A 132 -7.39 15.40 1.12
N GLY A 133 -7.60 14.11 1.38
CA GLY A 133 -8.92 13.49 1.24
C GLY A 133 -9.36 13.20 -0.19
N ARG A 134 -8.46 13.32 -1.18
CA ARG A 134 -8.74 13.04 -2.60
C ARG A 134 -7.82 11.95 -3.13
N VAL A 135 -8.39 10.86 -3.64
CA VAL A 135 -7.64 9.86 -4.41
C VAL A 135 -7.27 10.48 -5.76
N ASP A 136 -5.97 10.60 -6.04
CA ASP A 136 -5.47 11.19 -7.29
C ASP A 136 -4.92 10.16 -8.27
N GLY A 137 -4.87 8.89 -7.85
CA GLY A 137 -4.56 7.76 -8.71
C GLY A 137 -4.77 6.42 -8.03
N MET A 138 -5.27 5.45 -8.79
CA MET A 138 -5.40 4.05 -8.38
C MET A 138 -5.31 3.17 -9.62
N PHE A 139 -4.45 2.16 -9.60
CA PHE A 139 -4.29 1.24 -10.73
C PHE A 139 -3.81 -0.14 -10.30
N ASP A 140 -3.96 -1.11 -11.20
CA ASP A 140 -3.40 -2.45 -11.07
C ASP A 140 -2.09 -2.51 -11.89
N PRO A 141 -0.91 -2.66 -11.25
CA PRO A 141 0.37 -2.72 -11.96
C PRO A 141 0.47 -3.92 -12.92
N PHE A 142 -0.18 -5.05 -12.61
CA PHE A 142 -0.29 -6.18 -13.53
C PHE A 142 -1.13 -5.81 -14.76
N GLY A 143 -2.20 -5.05 -14.56
CA GLY A 143 -3.02 -4.54 -15.66
C GLY A 143 -2.25 -3.61 -16.60
N LEU A 144 -1.37 -2.76 -16.06
CA LEU A 144 -0.46 -1.90 -16.86
C LEU A 144 0.53 -2.73 -17.67
N GLU A 145 1.15 -3.73 -17.03
CA GLU A 145 2.08 -4.65 -17.69
C GLU A 145 1.39 -5.40 -18.85
N ASP A 146 0.25 -6.05 -18.60
CA ASP A 146 -0.51 -6.79 -19.63
C ASP A 146 -1.02 -5.86 -20.76
N ALA A 147 -1.30 -4.59 -20.44
CA ALA A 147 -1.70 -3.60 -21.43
C ALA A 147 -0.56 -3.23 -22.39
N THR A 148 0.70 -3.22 -21.94
CA THR A 148 1.87 -3.03 -22.82
C THR A 148 1.97 -4.15 -23.85
N TRP A 149 1.70 -5.39 -23.45
CA TRP A 149 1.67 -6.54 -24.36
C TRP A 149 0.49 -6.50 -25.33
N ARG A 150 -0.63 -5.91 -24.91
CA ARG A 150 -1.89 -5.90 -25.68
C ARG A 150 -2.17 -4.61 -26.44
N ASP A 151 -1.23 -3.66 -26.46
CA ASP A 151 -1.38 -2.33 -27.07
C ASP A 151 -2.66 -1.62 -26.60
N ARG A 152 -2.95 -1.72 -25.29
CA ARG A 152 -4.08 -1.03 -24.64
C ARG A 152 -3.58 0.21 -23.93
N GLN A 153 -4.26 1.34 -24.09
CA GLN A 153 -4.01 2.51 -23.26
C GLN A 153 -4.80 2.40 -21.96
N LEU A 154 -4.07 2.27 -20.85
CA LEU A 154 -4.59 2.49 -19.52
C LEU A 154 -4.15 3.87 -19.04
N GLU A 155 -5.03 4.55 -18.31
CA GLU A 155 -4.70 5.83 -17.70
C GLU A 155 -3.75 5.59 -16.53
N VAL A 156 -2.50 6.04 -16.68
CA VAL A 156 -1.48 5.99 -15.62
C VAL A 156 -1.45 7.37 -14.97
N PRO A 157 -1.57 7.46 -13.63
CA PRO A 157 -1.40 8.73 -12.94
C PRO A 157 -0.04 9.36 -13.22
N ALA A 158 0.04 10.69 -13.30
CA ALA A 158 1.27 11.41 -13.65
C ALA A 158 2.46 11.08 -12.72
N TRP A 159 2.19 10.70 -11.46
CA TRP A 159 3.23 10.30 -10.50
C TRP A 159 3.81 8.89 -10.74
N ALA A 160 3.21 8.11 -11.64
CA ALA A 160 3.65 6.76 -12.02
C ALA A 160 4.02 6.63 -13.52
N GLU A 161 3.90 7.70 -14.31
CA GLU A 161 4.00 7.63 -15.77
C GLU A 161 5.38 7.16 -16.30
N ASP A 162 6.42 7.37 -15.50
CA ASP A 162 7.81 7.02 -15.82
C ASP A 162 8.24 5.65 -15.27
N VAL A 163 7.32 4.92 -14.63
CA VAL A 163 7.58 3.59 -14.06
C VAL A 163 7.20 2.51 -15.06
N ALA A 164 8.19 1.70 -15.44
CA ALA A 164 7.97 0.48 -16.19
C ALA A 164 7.77 -0.69 -15.23
N PHE A 165 6.52 -1.09 -15.00
CA PHE A 165 6.18 -2.28 -14.21
C PHE A 165 6.48 -3.55 -15.01
N ARG A 166 7.19 -4.51 -14.40
CA ARG A 166 7.62 -5.79 -14.99
C ARG A 166 7.01 -6.93 -14.20
N MET A 167 6.59 -7.99 -14.89
CA MET A 167 5.98 -9.15 -14.26
C MET A 167 6.78 -9.74 -13.10
N GLU A 168 8.10 -9.78 -13.23
CA GLU A 168 8.99 -10.40 -12.25
C GLU A 168 9.26 -9.52 -11.02
N THR A 169 8.91 -8.22 -11.08
CA THR A 169 9.23 -7.23 -10.04
C THR A 169 8.07 -6.31 -9.69
N LEU A 170 6.82 -6.71 -9.97
CA LEU A 170 5.62 -5.87 -9.80
C LEU A 170 5.53 -5.29 -8.38
N CYS A 171 5.78 -6.11 -7.35
CA CYS A 171 5.69 -5.66 -5.97
C CYS A 171 6.88 -4.77 -5.61
N ALA A 172 8.09 -5.15 -6.01
CA ALA A 172 9.29 -4.35 -5.77
C ALA A 172 9.21 -2.95 -6.41
N GLU A 173 8.68 -2.85 -7.63
CA GLU A 173 8.46 -1.57 -8.30
C GLU A 173 7.37 -0.74 -7.62
N SER A 174 6.34 -1.40 -7.10
CA SER A 174 5.28 -0.74 -6.32
C SER A 174 5.81 -0.16 -5.01
N PHE A 175 6.70 -0.86 -4.31
CA PHE A 175 7.36 -0.36 -3.10
C PHE A 175 8.42 0.71 -3.40
N ALA A 176 9.18 0.57 -4.49
CA ALA A 176 10.09 1.60 -4.95
C ALA A 176 9.34 2.90 -5.26
N LEU A 177 8.15 2.79 -5.87
CA LEU A 177 7.27 3.93 -6.13
C LEU A 177 6.74 4.54 -4.83
N MET A 178 6.32 3.71 -3.87
CA MET A 178 5.90 4.15 -2.54
C MET A 178 7.01 4.95 -1.84
N GLU A 179 8.25 4.44 -1.79
CA GLU A 179 9.36 5.18 -1.19
C GLU A 179 9.65 6.49 -1.94
N ARG A 180 9.63 6.47 -3.27
CA ARG A 180 9.85 7.67 -4.10
C ARG A 180 8.84 8.77 -3.78
N MET A 181 7.58 8.40 -3.59
CA MET A 181 6.48 9.33 -3.30
C MET A 181 6.51 9.81 -1.86
N MET A 182 6.64 8.88 -0.91
CA MET A 182 6.47 9.16 0.52
C MET A 182 7.77 9.55 1.23
N GLY A 183 8.92 9.29 0.61
CA GLY A 183 10.24 9.56 1.18
C GLY A 183 10.55 8.72 2.43
N VAL A 184 9.95 7.54 2.54
CA VAL A 184 10.23 6.55 3.60
C VAL A 184 10.54 5.20 2.98
N PRO A 185 11.69 4.60 3.31
CA PRO A 185 11.98 3.23 2.93
C PRO A 185 11.08 2.27 3.71
N VAL A 186 10.48 1.30 3.02
CA VAL A 186 9.70 0.24 3.66
C VAL A 186 10.65 -0.85 4.17
N ASP A 187 10.65 -1.07 5.48
CA ASP A 187 11.51 -2.07 6.11
C ASP A 187 10.76 -3.41 6.24
N PRO A 188 11.21 -4.49 5.57
CA PRO A 188 10.59 -5.81 5.71
C PRO A 188 10.61 -6.33 7.15
N ALA A 189 11.51 -5.85 8.01
CA ALA A 189 11.55 -6.23 9.42
C ALA A 189 10.26 -5.86 10.19
N TRP A 190 9.41 -4.96 9.65
CA TRP A 190 8.09 -4.67 10.23
C TRP A 190 7.12 -5.85 10.17
N MET A 191 7.37 -6.82 9.30
CA MET A 191 6.62 -8.08 9.25
C MET A 191 6.90 -8.93 10.48
N ASP A 192 8.14 -8.97 10.93
CA ASP A 192 8.57 -9.75 12.10
C ASP A 192 8.42 -8.99 13.42
N ALA A 193 8.42 -7.67 13.37
CA ALA A 193 8.30 -6.83 14.57
C ALA A 193 6.95 -7.00 15.27
N SER A 194 6.93 -6.96 16.60
CA SER A 194 5.66 -6.81 17.32
C SER A 194 5.20 -5.36 17.22
N LEU A 195 4.08 -5.13 16.55
CA LEU A 195 3.52 -3.79 16.26
C LEU A 195 2.17 -3.60 16.96
N ARG A 196 1.71 -2.35 17.07
CA ARG A 196 0.41 -2.04 17.66
C ARG A 196 -0.69 -2.50 16.71
N THR A 197 -1.55 -3.39 17.18
CA THR A 197 -2.52 -4.13 16.37
C THR A 197 -3.93 -3.95 16.90
N THR A 198 -4.91 -3.78 16.02
CA THR A 198 -6.33 -3.65 16.37
C THR A 198 -7.21 -4.42 15.40
N LEU A 199 -8.36 -4.87 15.89
CA LEU A 199 -9.46 -5.33 15.05
C LEU A 199 -10.08 -4.16 14.29
N LEU A 200 -10.40 -4.39 13.03
CA LEU A 200 -11.12 -3.46 12.18
C LEU A 200 -12.61 -3.80 12.13
N ALA A 201 -13.44 -2.77 12.00
CA ALA A 201 -14.81 -2.95 11.57
C ALA A 201 -14.86 -3.51 10.13
N SER A 202 -15.83 -4.37 9.84
CA SER A 202 -16.04 -4.84 8.48
C SER A 202 -16.43 -3.67 7.56
N PRO A 203 -16.02 -3.64 6.28
CA PRO A 203 -16.40 -2.56 5.37
C PRO A 203 -17.91 -2.29 5.32
N ASP A 204 -18.74 -3.34 5.40
CA ASP A 204 -20.20 -3.23 5.41
C ASP A 204 -20.77 -2.51 6.64
N THR A 205 -20.05 -2.56 7.77
CA THR A 205 -20.42 -1.82 8.99
C THR A 205 -19.78 -0.45 9.04
N LEU A 206 -18.60 -0.30 8.43
CA LEU A 206 -17.82 0.93 8.41
C LEU A 206 -18.41 1.98 7.46
N PHE A 207 -18.97 1.56 6.32
CA PHE A 207 -19.47 2.46 5.28
C PHE A 207 -20.98 2.35 5.11
N SER A 208 -21.66 3.49 5.08
CA SER A 208 -23.10 3.55 4.81
C SER A 208 -23.48 3.16 3.38
N ASP A 209 -22.53 3.31 2.44
CA ASP A 209 -22.66 2.85 1.04
C ASP A 209 -21.34 2.18 0.61
N PRO A 210 -21.26 0.84 0.74
CA PRO A 210 -20.05 0.10 0.34
C PRO A 210 -19.68 0.30 -1.13
N LYS A 211 -20.63 0.54 -2.04
CA LYS A 211 -20.31 0.76 -3.46
C LYS A 211 -19.65 2.11 -3.69
N ALA A 212 -20.15 3.15 -3.03
CA ALA A 212 -19.54 4.47 -3.08
C ALA A 212 -18.12 4.47 -2.49
N ALA A 213 -17.86 3.63 -1.47
CA ALA A 213 -16.54 3.53 -0.85
C ALA A 213 -15.42 3.08 -1.83
N TRP A 214 -15.79 2.35 -2.89
CA TRP A 214 -14.89 1.89 -3.96
C TRP A 214 -14.78 2.84 -5.15
N SER A 215 -15.51 3.95 -5.14
CA SER A 215 -15.40 4.94 -6.21
C SER A 215 -14.13 5.81 -5.99
N PRO A 216 -13.30 6.02 -7.03
CA PRO A 216 -12.17 6.96 -6.98
C PRO A 216 -12.62 8.37 -6.57
#